data_AF-A0A2V7L8M3-F1
#
_entry.id   AF-A0A2V7L8M3-F1
#
_cell.length_a   1.000
_cell.length_b   1.000
_cell.length_c   1.000
_cell.angle_alpha   90.00
_cell.angle_beta   90.00
_cell.angle_gamma   90.00
#
_symmetry.space_group_name_H-M   'P 1'
#
loop_
_entity.id
_entity.type
_entity.pdbx_description
1 polymer ?
#
loop_
_entity_poly.entity_id
_entity_poly.type
_entity_poly.pdbx_seq_one_letter_code
_entity_poly.pdbx_strand_id
1 'polypeptide(L)' 'YSGNFLDGSLRGKKGVVYSHRYGFAMETQHFPDSPNKPGFPSTILRPGGEYRSRTIYTFSVQP' A
#
# COMPACT_ATOMS: atom_id res chain seq x y z
N TYR A 1 5.35 3.19 -1.27
CA TYR A 1 5.01 4.02 -2.44
C TYR A 1 4.78 5.45 -1.97
N SER A 2 5.19 6.48 -2.72
CA SER A 2 4.96 7.89 -2.35
C SER A 2 4.25 8.62 -3.48
N GLY A 3 3.68 9.79 -3.19
CA GLY A 3 2.99 10.65 -4.16
C GLY A 3 3.93 11.27 -5.21
N ASN A 4 4.67 10.45 -5.95
CA ASN A 4 5.71 10.87 -6.90
C ASN A 4 5.15 11.58 -8.14
N PHE A 5 3.88 11.39 -8.44
CA PHE A 5 3.20 12.01 -9.59
C PHE A 5 2.19 13.08 -9.17
N LEU A 6 2.18 13.45 -7.88
CA LEU A 6 1.43 14.60 -7.41
C LEU A 6 2.21 15.87 -7.79
N ASP A 7 1.66 16.71 -8.65
CA ASP A 7 2.33 17.88 -9.21
C ASP A 7 1.73 19.21 -8.73
N GLY A 8 0.81 19.16 -7.76
CA GLY A 8 0.11 20.33 -7.25
C GLY A 8 -1.11 20.76 -8.07
N SER A 9 -1.48 20.04 -9.13
CA SER A 9 -2.74 20.27 -9.84
C SER A 9 -3.96 19.79 -9.04
N LEU A 10 -3.77 18.81 -8.16
CA LEU A 10 -4.85 18.19 -7.38
C LEU A 10 -5.12 18.96 -6.08
N ARG A 11 -6.37 19.40 -5.91
CA ARG A 11 -6.91 19.95 -4.66
C ARG A 11 -7.62 18.86 -3.88
N GLY A 12 -7.09 18.55 -2.71
CA GLY A 12 -7.62 17.56 -1.79
C GLY A 12 -8.60 18.12 -0.76
N LYS A 13 -8.82 17.33 0.29
CA LYS A 13 -9.71 17.71 1.40
C LYS A 13 -9.32 19.07 1.99
N LYS A 14 -10.34 19.87 2.30
CA LYS A 14 -10.19 21.26 2.82
C LYS A 14 -9.40 22.19 1.89
N GLY A 15 -9.35 21.88 0.59
CA GLY A 15 -8.66 22.70 -0.40
C GLY A 15 -7.13 22.57 -0.38
N VAL A 16 -6.57 21.65 0.41
CA VAL A 16 -5.13 21.40 0.48
C VAL A 16 -4.62 20.90 -0.87
N VAL A 17 -3.66 21.59 -1.45
CA VAL A 17 -3.00 21.16 -2.69
C VAL A 17 -2.01 20.04 -2.35
N TYR A 18 -2.08 18.92 -3.08
CA TYR A 18 -1.14 17.82 -2.89
C TYR A 18 0.06 17.98 -3.82
N SER A 19 1.19 18.38 -3.26
CA SER A 19 2.45 18.54 -4.01
C SER A 19 3.23 17.23 -4.13
N HIS A 20 4.34 17.26 -4.85
CA HIS A 20 5.22 16.10 -5.01
C HIS A 20 5.62 15.50 -3.66
N ARG A 21 5.35 14.20 -3.50
CA ARG A 21 5.60 13.39 -2.29
C ARG A 21 4.83 13.83 -1.04
N TYR A 22 3.69 14.52 -1.19
CA TYR A 22 2.84 14.96 -0.06
C TYR A 22 2.31 13.85 0.85
N GLY A 23 2.42 12.60 0.42
CA GLY A 23 2.01 11.45 1.19
C GLY A 23 2.77 10.20 0.76
N PHE A 24 2.64 9.18 1.58
CA PHE A 24 3.15 7.85 1.32
C PHE A 24 2.06 6.82 1.61
N ALA A 25 2.19 5.68 0.96
CA ALA A 25 1.35 4.51 1.17
C ALA A 25 2.23 3.35 1.65
N MET A 26 1.72 2.65 2.66
CA MET A 26 2.26 1.40 3.19
C MET A 26 1.28 0.29 2.84
N GLU A 27 1.49 -0.31 1.69
CA GLU A 27 0.62 -1.34 1.12
C GLU A 27 1.18 -2.70 1.52
N THR A 28 0.62 -3.31 2.57
CA THR A 28 0.98 -4.67 2.98
C THR A 28 0.44 -5.66 1.95
N GLN A 29 1.33 -6.33 1.24
CA GLN A 29 0.97 -7.25 0.15
C GLN A 29 2.03 -8.32 -0.05
N HIS A 30 1.72 -9.30 -0.90
CA HIS A 30 2.71 -10.18 -1.50
C HIS A 30 3.60 -9.41 -2.48
N PHE A 31 4.67 -10.04 -2.94
CA PHE A 31 5.56 -9.37 -3.88
C PHE A 31 4.84 -9.04 -5.21
N PRO A 32 5.15 -7.88 -5.81
CA PRO A 32 4.67 -7.59 -7.16
C PRO A 32 5.09 -8.70 -8.13
N ASP A 33 4.20 -9.04 -9.04
CA ASP A 33 4.43 -10.07 -10.07
C ASP A 33 4.56 -11.52 -9.54
N SER A 34 4.22 -11.79 -8.28
CA SER A 34 4.25 -13.14 -7.69
C SER A 34 3.63 -14.25 -8.56
N PRO A 35 2.48 -14.07 -9.26
CA PRO A 35 1.93 -15.12 -10.12
C PRO A 35 2.87 -15.57 -11.25
N ASN A 36 3.72 -14.67 -11.76
CA ASN A 36 4.65 -14.94 -12.86
C ASN A 36 6.08 -15.22 -12.40
N LYS A 37 6.30 -15.32 -11.07
CA LYS A 37 7.60 -15.50 -10.46
C LYS A 37 7.57 -16.75 -9.57
N PRO A 38 7.82 -17.96 -10.12
CA PRO A 38 7.67 -19.23 -9.40
C PRO A 38 8.50 -19.36 -8.11
N GLY A 39 9.58 -18.59 -7.98
CA GLY A 39 10.40 -18.55 -6.75
C GLY A 39 9.88 -17.63 -5.65
N PHE A 40 8.82 -16.85 -5.90
CA PHE A 40 8.20 -15.99 -4.88
C PHE A 40 7.16 -16.76 -4.07
N PRO A 41 6.81 -16.30 -2.85
CA PRO A 41 5.67 -16.85 -2.13
C PRO A 41 4.41 -16.86 -3.01
N SER A 42 3.73 -18.01 -3.03
CA SER A 42 2.54 -18.19 -3.87
C SER A 42 1.42 -17.25 -3.45
N THR A 43 0.68 -16.78 -4.44
CA THR A 43 -0.54 -15.97 -4.28
C THR A 43 -1.80 -16.75 -4.66
N ILE A 44 -1.67 -18.05 -4.97
CA ILE A 44 -2.78 -18.90 -5.41
C ILE A 44 -3.47 -19.50 -4.19
N LEU A 45 -4.75 -19.16 -3.99
CA LEU A 45 -5.64 -19.89 -3.10
C LEU A 45 -6.35 -20.99 -3.89
N ARG A 46 -6.35 -22.22 -3.37
CA ARG A 46 -7.07 -23.36 -3.97
C ARG A 46 -8.36 -23.66 -3.21
N PRO A 47 -9.35 -24.34 -3.82
CA PRO A 47 -10.56 -24.75 -3.13
C PRO A 47 -10.26 -25.47 -1.81
N GLY A 48 -11.00 -25.14 -0.75
CA GLY A 48 -10.77 -25.67 0.60
C GLY A 48 -9.64 -24.99 1.39
N GLY A 49 -8.84 -24.13 0.75
CA GLY A 49 -7.85 -23.30 1.44
C GLY A 49 -8.46 -22.06 2.09
N GLU A 50 -7.78 -21.54 3.11
CA GLU A 50 -8.09 -20.26 3.74
C GLU A 50 -7.02 -19.22 3.38
N TYR A 51 -7.45 -18.05 2.90
CA TYR A 51 -6.59 -16.88 2.80
C TYR A 51 -6.79 -16.00 4.03
N ARG A 52 -5.70 -15.69 4.74
CA ARG A 52 -5.71 -14.82 5.91
C ARG A 52 -4.56 -13.83 5.85
N SER A 53 -4.87 -12.55 6.01
CA SER A 53 -3.90 -11.46 6.12
C SER A 53 -4.37 -10.45 7.15
N ARG A 54 -3.45 -9.79 7.85
CA ARG A 54 -3.75 -8.81 8.89
C ARG A 54 -2.73 -7.68 8.88
N THR A 55 -3.23 -6.46 8.86
CA THR A 55 -2.43 -5.23 8.98
C THR A 55 -2.97 -4.40 10.13
N ILE A 56 -2.07 -3.92 10.98
CA ILE A 56 -2.41 -3.09 12.14
C ILE A 56 -1.59 -1.81 12.04
N TYR A 57 -2.27 -0.66 12.01
CA TYR A 57 -1.63 0.64 12.14
C TYR A 57 -1.79 1.11 13.59
N THR A 58 -0.72 1.05 14.37
CA THR A 58 -0.68 1.56 15.74
C THR A 58 0.10 2.85 15.77
N PHE A 59 -0.50 3.90 16.32
CA PHE A 59 0.12 5.21 16.47
C PHE A 59 0.29 5.52 17.95
N SER A 60 1.37 6.20 18.29
CA SER A 60 1.65 6.72 19.63
C SER A 60 2.32 8.08 19.53
N VAL A 61 2.39 8.77 20.67
CA VAL A 61 3.18 9.98 20.85
C VAL A 61 4.25 9.68 21.91
N GLN A 62 5.37 10.40 21.88
CA GLN A 62 6.31 10.38 23.00
C GLN A 62 5.67 11.10 24.21
N PRO A 63 5.96 10.66 25.45
CA PRO A 63 5.62 11.42 26.66
C PRO A 63 6.22 12.82 26.66
#